data_AF-A0A7C4HD37-F1
#
_entry.id   AF-A0A7C4HD37-F1
#
_cell.length_a   1.000
_cell.length_b   1.000
_cell.length_c   1.000
_cell.angle_alpha   90.00
_cell.angle_beta   90.00
_cell.angle_gamma   90.00
#
_symmetry.space_group_name_H-M   'P 1'
#
loop_
_entity.id
_entity.type
_entity.pdbx_description
1 polymer ?
#
loop_
_entity_poly.entity_id
_entity_poly.type
_entity_poly.pdbx_seq_one_letter_code
_entity_poly.pdbx_strand_id
1 'polypeptide(L)'
;MDLSEVTIVIPRAAISRRVLESINLDSIYPWYGYPNDILVKLNVYGFRVVDVPHPAKYGSEKSKIKYAKYIPKVSWPLLKDFFWRLKMKYVVLSFHPLVLFYLFGIAFTLLGVFTGLHTLYYKLMLGAPSFVRGVLSALLFMLGLQFLSFAMLFDMQMSKSK
;
A
#
# COMPACT_ATOMS: atom_id res chain seq x y z
N MET A 1 -20.11 0.25 27.37
CA MET A 1 -18.94 -0.57 27.72
C MET A 1 -19.20 -1.95 27.15
N ASP A 2 -18.85 -2.14 25.87
CA ASP A 2 -19.00 -3.43 25.19
C ASP A 2 -17.61 -3.96 24.88
N LEU A 3 -17.19 -4.95 25.67
CA LEU A 3 -15.87 -5.59 25.59
C LEU A 3 -15.86 -6.73 24.55
N SER A 4 -16.92 -6.91 23.75
CA SER A 4 -17.03 -8.00 22.77
C SER A 4 -16.24 -7.78 21.46
N GLU A 5 -15.61 -6.61 21.27
CA GLU A 5 -14.92 -6.25 20.02
C GLU A 5 -13.38 -6.17 20.13
N VAL A 6 -12.77 -6.76 21.15
CA VAL A 6 -11.35 -6.56 21.44
C VAL A 6 -10.54 -7.82 21.12
N THR A 7 -9.64 -7.72 20.12
CA THR A 7 -8.62 -8.75 19.84
C THR A 7 -7.35 -8.39 20.62
N ILE A 8 -6.94 -9.22 21.58
CA ILE A 8 -5.80 -8.95 22.48
C ILE A 8 -4.57 -9.72 21.97
N VAL A 9 -3.45 -9.03 21.76
CA VAL A 9 -2.20 -9.61 21.21
C VAL A 9 -1.00 -9.06 22.00
N ILE A 10 -0.60 -9.63 23.16
CA ILE A 10 0.61 -10.44 23.50
C ILE A 10 0.69 -10.47 25.05
N PRO A 11 1.32 -11.47 25.76
CA PRO A 11 2.01 -12.69 25.32
C PRO A 11 1.17 -13.98 25.40
N ARG A 12 -0.08 -13.87 25.86
CA ARG A 12 -1.13 -14.88 25.66
C ARG A 12 -2.21 -14.23 24.81
N ALA A 13 -2.07 -14.35 23.49
CA ALA A 13 -3.04 -13.75 22.57
C ALA A 13 -4.45 -14.27 22.90
N ALA A 14 -5.39 -13.36 23.18
CA ALA A 14 -6.79 -13.70 23.33
C ALA A 14 -7.51 -13.24 22.06
N ILE A 15 -7.96 -14.21 21.28
CA ILE A 15 -8.63 -13.98 20.00
C ILE A 15 -10.09 -14.39 20.18
N SER A 16 -11.01 -13.51 19.78
CA SER A 16 -12.44 -13.84 19.85
C SER A 16 -12.78 -14.98 18.89
N ARG A 17 -13.77 -15.80 19.24
CA ARG A 17 -14.21 -16.93 18.40
C ARG A 17 -14.58 -16.49 16.97
N ARG A 18 -15.27 -15.35 16.84
CA ARG A 18 -15.65 -14.77 15.54
C ARG A 18 -14.44 -14.43 14.66
N VAL A 19 -13.37 -13.91 15.27
CA VAL A 19 -12.11 -13.63 14.58
C VAL A 19 -11.48 -14.93 14.11
N LEU A 20 -11.43 -15.96 14.98
CA LEU A 20 -10.86 -17.26 14.65
C LEU A 20 -11.59 -17.95 13.50
N GLU A 21 -12.92 -17.87 13.47
CA GLU A 21 -13.76 -18.42 12.40
C GLU A 21 -13.63 -17.64 11.08
N SER A 22 -13.25 -16.35 11.14
CA SER A 22 -13.09 -15.50 9.95
C SER A 22 -11.70 -15.58 9.30
N ILE A 23 -10.68 -16.01 10.03
CA ILE A 23 -9.30 -16.09 9.55
C ILE A 23 -8.98 -17.54 9.19
N ASN A 24 -8.47 -17.76 7.98
CA ASN A 24 -7.94 -19.07 7.59
C ASN A 24 -6.62 -19.34 8.35
N LEU A 25 -6.69 -20.21 9.35
CA LEU A 25 -5.55 -20.57 10.21
C LEU A 25 -4.43 -21.29 9.46
N ASP A 26 -4.75 -22.07 8.42
CA ASP A 26 -3.77 -22.80 7.62
C ASP A 26 -2.91 -21.87 6.77
N SER A 27 -3.38 -20.63 6.55
CA SER A 27 -2.66 -19.60 5.81
C SER A 27 -1.68 -18.78 6.67
N ILE A 28 -1.59 -19.06 7.98
CA ILE A 28 -0.74 -18.29 8.91
C ILE A 28 0.73 -18.65 8.72
N TYR A 29 1.59 -17.64 8.64
CA TYR A 29 3.03 -17.84 8.51
C TYR A 29 3.61 -18.55 9.75
N PRO A 30 4.23 -19.75 9.63
CA PRO A 30 4.55 -20.60 10.79
C PRO A 30 5.82 -20.19 11.56
N TRP A 31 6.51 -19.13 11.15
CA TRP A 31 7.79 -18.72 11.74
C TRP A 31 7.64 -17.52 12.68
N TYR A 32 8.73 -16.94 13.17
CA TYR A 32 8.69 -15.78 14.09
C TYR A 32 7.86 -14.57 13.60
N GLY A 33 7.55 -14.48 12.31
CA GLY A 33 6.68 -13.46 11.75
C GLY A 33 5.17 -13.69 11.96
N TYR A 34 4.75 -14.83 12.52
CA TYR A 34 3.34 -15.18 12.70
C TYR A 34 2.49 -14.09 13.40
N PRO A 35 2.97 -13.40 14.47
CA PRO A 35 2.14 -12.42 15.15
C PRO A 35 1.81 -11.24 14.23
N ASN A 36 2.78 -10.83 13.42
CA ASN A 36 2.61 -9.73 12.48
C ASN A 36 1.68 -10.10 11.32
N ASP A 37 1.76 -11.32 10.79
CA ASP A 37 0.82 -11.82 9.77
C ASP A 37 -0.62 -11.81 10.30
N ILE A 38 -0.83 -12.26 11.55
CA ILE A 38 -2.13 -12.16 12.23
C ILE A 38 -2.58 -10.71 12.37
N LEU A 39 -1.71 -9.80 12.82
CA LEU A 39 -2.05 -8.36 12.94
C LEU A 39 -2.44 -7.74 11.59
N VAL A 40 -1.78 -8.11 10.50
CA VAL A 40 -2.12 -7.64 9.15
C VAL A 40 -3.49 -8.17 8.74
N LYS A 41 -3.76 -9.46 8.93
CA LYS A 41 -5.06 -10.08 8.63
C LYS A 41 -6.19 -9.42 9.43
N LEU A 42 -5.99 -9.21 10.73
CA LEU A 42 -6.94 -8.49 11.59
C LEU A 42 -7.24 -7.08 11.07
N ASN A 43 -6.21 -6.35 10.62
CA ASN A 43 -6.39 -5.03 10.03
C ASN A 43 -7.18 -5.05 8.71
N VAL A 44 -6.93 -6.05 7.86
CA VAL A 44 -7.63 -6.24 6.59
C VAL A 44 -9.11 -6.55 6.81
N TYR A 45 -9.42 -7.40 7.79
CA TYR A 45 -10.80 -7.74 8.16
C TYR A 45 -11.50 -6.68 9.03
N GLY A 46 -10.82 -5.59 9.40
CA GLY A 46 -11.40 -4.49 10.17
C GLY A 46 -11.59 -4.76 11.66
N PHE A 47 -10.89 -5.76 12.22
CA PHE A 47 -10.94 -6.04 13.66
C PHE A 47 -10.09 -5.04 14.45
N ARG A 48 -10.56 -4.68 15.65
CA ARG A 48 -9.81 -3.83 16.58
C ARG A 48 -8.80 -4.67 17.35
N VAL A 49 -7.58 -4.17 17.43
CA VAL A 49 -6.49 -4.77 18.21
C VAL A 49 -6.18 -3.85 19.39
N VAL A 50 -6.06 -4.41 20.59
CA VAL A 50 -5.66 -3.68 21.80
C VAL A 50 -4.40 -4.34 22.37
N ASP A 51 -3.39 -3.51 22.60
CA ASP A 51 -2.17 -3.92 23.30
C ASP A 51 -2.35 -3.74 24.81
N VAL A 52 -1.95 -4.75 25.59
CA VAL A 52 -2.08 -4.76 27.04
C VAL A 52 -0.67 -4.85 27.63
N PRO A 53 -0.23 -3.87 28.43
CA PRO A 53 1.12 -3.88 28.96
C PRO A 53 1.32 -5.10 29.86
N HIS A 54 2.31 -5.94 29.52
CA HIS A 54 2.71 -7.09 30.31
C HIS A 54 4.18 -6.93 30.74
N PRO A 55 4.49 -6.90 32.05
CA PRO A 55 5.85 -6.78 32.52
C PRO A 55 6.61 -8.06 32.16
N ALA A 56 7.60 -7.95 31.28
CA ALA A 56 8.39 -9.09 30.86
C ALA A 56 9.39 -9.46 31.97
N LYS A 57 9.18 -10.60 32.62
CA LYS A 57 10.13 -11.18 33.57
C LYS A 57 11.15 -12.01 32.81
N TYR A 58 12.19 -11.37 32.29
CA TYR A 58 13.34 -12.05 31.71
C TYR A 58 14.32 -12.46 32.81
N GLY A 59 14.76 -13.72 32.80
CA GLY A 59 15.86 -14.18 33.66
C GLY A 59 17.23 -13.89 33.03
N SER A 60 18.25 -14.69 33.38
CA SER A 60 19.61 -14.62 32.83
C SER A 60 19.77 -15.34 31.47
N GLU A 61 18.67 -15.58 30.74
CA GLU A 61 18.71 -16.33 29.48
C GLU A 61 19.28 -15.49 28.33
N LYS A 62 20.22 -16.07 27.58
CA LYS A 62 20.74 -15.47 26.34
C LYS A 62 19.83 -15.83 25.16
N SER A 63 19.42 -14.81 24.41
CA SER A 63 18.63 -14.97 23.18
C SER A 63 19.32 -15.89 22.18
N LYS A 64 18.63 -16.94 21.74
CA LYS A 64 19.09 -17.88 20.70
C LYS A 64 18.82 -17.37 19.27
N ILE A 65 18.34 -16.13 19.12
CA ILE A 65 17.95 -15.56 17.83
C ILE A 65 19.20 -15.15 17.04
N LYS A 66 19.40 -15.78 15.88
CA LYS A 66 20.44 -15.38 14.91
C LYS A 66 19.87 -14.33 13.95
N TYR A 67 20.18 -13.05 14.18
CA TYR A 67 19.66 -11.92 13.41
C TYR A 67 19.86 -12.05 11.89
N ALA A 68 21.03 -12.50 11.45
CA ALA A 68 21.35 -12.66 10.02
C ALA A 68 20.39 -13.62 9.28
N LYS A 69 19.85 -14.62 9.97
CA LYS A 69 18.85 -15.56 9.41
C LYS A 69 17.42 -15.09 9.66
N TYR A 70 17.20 -14.39 10.76
CA TYR A 70 15.89 -13.91 11.19
C TYR A 70 15.38 -12.76 10.31
N ILE A 71 16.19 -11.72 10.10
CA ILE A 71 15.80 -10.49 9.41
C ILE A 71 15.25 -10.78 8.00
N PRO A 72 16.00 -11.41 7.07
CA PRO A 72 15.49 -11.64 5.72
C PRO A 72 14.28 -12.57 5.69
N LYS A 73 14.20 -13.56 6.57
CA LYS A 73 13.10 -14.53 6.64
C LYS A 73 11.78 -13.94 7.15
N VAL A 74 11.83 -12.89 7.95
CA VAL A 74 10.64 -12.22 8.49
C VAL A 74 10.27 -11.01 7.62
N SER A 75 11.26 -10.26 7.12
CA SER A 75 11.01 -9.08 6.27
C SER A 75 10.27 -9.41 4.97
N TRP A 76 10.57 -10.55 4.33
CA TRP A 76 9.91 -10.92 3.06
C TRP A 76 8.40 -11.20 3.20
N PRO A 77 7.95 -12.06 4.14
CA PRO A 77 6.52 -12.21 4.46
C PRO A 77 5.86 -10.90 4.85
N LEU A 78 6.48 -10.09 5.72
CA LEU A 78 5.93 -8.79 6.13
C LEU A 78 5.71 -7.84 4.95
N LEU A 79 6.66 -7.80 4.02
CA LEU A 79 6.56 -6.97 2.83
C LEU A 79 5.40 -7.45 1.93
N LYS A 80 5.27 -8.78 1.74
CA LYS A 80 4.15 -9.38 1.00
C LYS A 80 2.80 -9.06 1.65
N ASP A 81 2.70 -9.20 2.96
CA ASP A 81 1.49 -8.93 3.73
C ASP A 81 1.14 -7.44 3.72
N PHE A 82 2.14 -6.56 3.73
CA PHE A 82 1.96 -5.12 3.55
C PHE A 82 1.37 -4.79 2.17
N PHE A 83 1.91 -5.35 1.08
CA PHE A 83 1.36 -5.14 -0.27
C PHE A 83 -0.02 -5.77 -0.42
N TRP A 84 -0.27 -6.93 0.19
CA TRP A 84 -1.59 -7.54 0.22
C TRP A 84 -2.61 -6.66 0.95
N ARG A 85 -2.24 -6.12 2.11
CA ARG A 85 -3.05 -5.15 2.86
C ARG A 85 -3.34 -3.91 2.01
N LEU A 86 -2.34 -3.37 1.32
CA LEU A 86 -2.49 -2.22 0.45
C LEU A 86 -3.47 -2.54 -0.70
N LYS A 87 -3.31 -3.68 -1.37
CA LYS A 87 -4.20 -4.13 -2.44
C LYS A 87 -5.63 -4.32 -1.94
N MET A 88 -5.84 -5.02 -0.83
CA MET A 88 -7.20 -5.28 -0.32
C MET A 88 -7.91 -4.01 0.14
N LYS A 89 -7.18 -3.11 0.82
CA LYS A 89 -7.75 -1.88 1.39
C LYS A 89 -7.93 -0.76 0.35
N TYR A 90 -7.08 -0.69 -0.68
CA TYR A 90 -7.10 0.39 -1.68
C TYR A 90 -7.60 -0.03 -3.07
N VAL A 91 -7.55 -1.32 -3.44
CA VAL A 91 -7.90 -1.78 -4.80
C VAL A 91 -9.28 -2.46 -4.84
N VAL A 92 -9.73 -3.10 -3.76
CA VAL A 92 -10.93 -3.97 -3.80
C VAL A 92 -12.17 -3.34 -3.16
N LEU A 93 -12.05 -2.59 -2.06
CA LEU A 93 -13.24 -2.10 -1.33
C LEU A 93 -13.68 -0.68 -1.70
N SER A 94 -12.81 0.13 -2.30
CA SER A 94 -13.18 1.47 -2.72
C SER A 94 -12.66 1.72 -4.13
N PHE A 95 -13.53 1.59 -5.13
CA PHE A 95 -13.35 2.23 -6.43
C PHE A 95 -13.31 3.75 -6.20
N HIS A 96 -12.20 4.25 -5.70
CA HIS A 96 -12.00 5.67 -5.55
C HIS A 96 -11.75 6.24 -6.93
N PRO A 97 -12.49 7.30 -7.34
CA PRO A 97 -12.20 8.06 -8.55
C PRO A 97 -10.71 8.41 -8.69
N LEU A 98 -10.00 8.51 -7.56
CA LEU A 98 -8.55 8.66 -7.44
C LEU A 98 -7.72 7.76 -8.35
N VAL A 99 -8.06 6.46 -8.44
CA VAL A 99 -7.29 5.49 -9.25
C VAL A 99 -7.45 5.82 -10.74
N LEU A 100 -8.64 6.29 -11.15
CA LEU A 100 -8.87 6.79 -12.50
C LEU A 100 -8.07 8.07 -12.76
N PHE A 101 -8.02 9.01 -11.79
CA PHE A 101 -7.20 10.22 -11.90
C PHE A 101 -5.71 9.90 -12.06
N TYR A 102 -5.16 8.96 -11.28
CA TYR A 102 -3.78 8.50 -11.43
C TYR A 102 -3.55 7.79 -12.76
N LEU A 103 -4.46 6.90 -13.18
CA LEU A 103 -4.34 6.16 -14.44
C LEU A 103 -4.34 7.11 -15.64
N PHE A 104 -5.31 8.02 -15.72
CA PHE A 104 -5.41 9.02 -16.79
C PHE A 104 -4.26 10.04 -16.73
N GLY A 105 -3.87 10.50 -15.53
CA GLY A 105 -2.75 11.42 -15.36
C GLY A 105 -1.43 10.82 -15.86
N ILE A 106 -1.12 9.58 -15.48
CA ILE A 106 0.08 8.87 -15.96
C ILE A 106 0.00 8.64 -17.46
N ALA A 107 -1.14 8.16 -17.98
CA ALA A 107 -1.33 7.88 -19.40
C ALA A 107 -1.12 9.14 -20.27
N PHE A 108 -1.77 10.26 -19.92
CA PHE A 108 -1.62 11.51 -20.67
C PHE A 108 -0.22 12.11 -20.55
N THR A 109 0.43 12.00 -19.39
CA THR A 109 1.81 12.47 -19.20
C THR A 109 2.78 11.70 -20.09
N LEU A 110 2.69 10.37 -20.09
CA LEU A 110 3.54 9.52 -20.94
C LEU A 110 3.29 9.77 -22.43
N LEU A 111 2.02 9.89 -22.82
CA LEU A 111 1.64 10.15 -24.22
C LEU A 111 2.09 11.55 -24.66
N GLY A 112 1.99 12.56 -23.79
CA GLY A 112 2.50 13.92 -24.01
C GLY A 112 4.02 13.96 -24.17
N VAL A 113 4.76 13.26 -23.31
CA VAL A 113 6.22 13.15 -23.43
C VAL A 113 6.62 12.41 -24.71
N PHE A 114 5.97 11.28 -25.01
CA PHE A 114 6.29 10.49 -26.20
C PHE A 114 6.03 11.27 -27.50
N THR A 115 4.86 11.91 -27.62
CA THR A 115 4.52 12.75 -28.77
C THR A 115 5.37 14.01 -28.86
N GLY A 116 5.77 14.59 -27.72
CA GLY A 116 6.70 15.72 -27.66
C GLY A 116 8.10 15.36 -28.15
N LEU A 117 8.66 14.23 -27.68
CA LEU A 117 9.96 13.71 -28.14
C LEU A 117 9.93 13.36 -29.63
N HIS A 118 8.86 12.70 -30.08
CA HIS A 118 8.67 12.41 -31.50
C HIS A 118 8.62 13.69 -32.33
N THR A 119 7.89 14.71 -31.88
CA THR A 119 7.82 16.00 -32.58
C THR A 119 9.17 16.71 -32.61
N LEU A 120 9.94 16.67 -31.51
CA LEU A 120 11.28 17.24 -31.44
C LEU A 120 12.25 16.54 -32.40
N TYR A 121 12.21 15.22 -32.47
CA TYR A 121 13.02 14.43 -33.40
C TYR A 121 12.74 14.83 -34.87
N TYR A 122 11.47 14.87 -35.28
CA TYR A 122 11.09 15.26 -36.64
C TYR A 122 11.42 16.73 -36.96
N LYS A 123 11.34 17.62 -35.97
CA LYS A 123 11.77 19.01 -36.13
C LYS A 123 13.27 19.12 -36.40
N LEU A 124 14.09 18.36 -35.68
CA LEU A 124 15.55 18.40 -35.79
C LEU A 124 16.06 17.72 -37.08
N MET A 125 15.42 16.64 -37.51
CA MET A 125 15.89 15.86 -38.67
C MET A 125 15.30 16.34 -40.00
N LEU A 126 14.03 16.75 -40.04
CA LEU A 126 13.31 17.09 -41.29
C LEU A 126 12.99 18.57 -41.44
N GLY A 127 13.33 19.42 -40.47
CA GLY A 127 13.05 20.87 -40.51
C GLY A 127 11.55 21.21 -40.62
N ALA A 128 10.66 20.25 -40.36
CA ALA A 128 9.24 20.39 -40.61
C ALA A 128 8.57 21.41 -39.66
N PRO A 129 7.54 22.14 -40.12
CA PRO A 129 6.72 23.00 -39.26
C PRO A 129 6.09 22.17 -38.13
N SER A 130 6.61 22.36 -36.93
CA SER A 130 6.29 21.54 -35.75
C SER A 130 5.49 22.33 -34.71
N PHE A 131 5.10 23.56 -35.01
CA PHE A 131 4.40 24.44 -34.08
C PHE A 131 3.10 23.81 -33.55
N VAL A 132 2.21 23.35 -34.44
CA VAL A 132 0.93 22.76 -34.05
C VAL A 132 1.12 21.46 -33.24
N ARG A 133 2.02 20.58 -33.68
CA ARG A 133 2.29 19.30 -33.01
C ARG A 133 2.97 19.50 -31.65
N GLY A 134 3.87 20.48 -31.56
CA GLY A 134 4.55 20.86 -30.33
C GLY A 134 3.58 21.42 -29.31
N VAL A 135 2.72 22.36 -29.72
CA VAL A 135 1.65 22.92 -28.87
C VAL A 135 0.72 21.82 -28.39
N LEU A 136 0.29 20.90 -29.27
CA LEU A 136 -0.58 19.79 -28.89
C LEU A 136 0.06 18.85 -27.86
N SER A 137 1.35 18.50 -28.05
CA SER A 137 2.09 17.68 -27.08
C SER A 137 2.25 18.38 -25.72
N ALA A 138 2.50 19.68 -25.72
CA ALA A 138 2.61 20.48 -24.50
C ALA A 138 1.27 20.58 -23.75
N LEU A 139 0.17 20.80 -24.46
CA LEU A 139 -1.19 20.80 -23.88
C LEU A 139 -1.54 19.44 -23.27
N LEU A 140 -1.23 18.35 -23.98
CA LEU A 140 -1.49 17.00 -23.48
C LEU A 140 -0.66 16.68 -22.23
N PHE A 141 0.60 17.11 -22.19
CA PHE A 141 1.46 17.01 -21.03
C PHE A 141 0.94 17.83 -19.83
N MET A 142 0.54 19.08 -20.08
CA MET A 142 -0.06 19.95 -19.05
C MET A 142 -1.34 19.36 -18.46
N LEU A 143 -2.22 18.79 -19.30
CA LEU A 143 -3.41 18.08 -18.85
C LEU A 143 -3.04 16.88 -17.97
N GLY A 144 -2.07 16.06 -18.39
CA GLY A 144 -1.58 14.93 -17.59
C GLY A 144 -1.07 15.36 -16.21
N LEU A 145 -0.27 16.43 -16.16
CA LEU A 145 0.24 16.98 -14.90
C LEU A 145 -0.89 17.50 -14.00
N GLN A 146 -1.89 18.17 -14.57
CA GLN A 146 -3.05 18.66 -13.82
C GLN A 146 -3.88 17.52 -13.20
N PHE A 147 -4.11 16.45 -13.96
CA PHE A 147 -4.77 15.24 -13.45
C PHE A 147 -3.97 14.59 -12.31
N LEU A 148 -2.63 14.55 -12.39
CA LEU A 148 -1.77 14.06 -11.31
C LEU A 148 -1.83 14.94 -10.05
N SER A 149 -1.83 16.27 -10.20
CA SER A 149 -1.99 17.19 -9.07
C SER A 149 -3.33 17.01 -8.37
N PHE A 150 -4.43 16.84 -9.12
CA PHE A 150 -5.74 16.55 -8.53
C PHE A 150 -5.77 15.18 -7.86
N ALA A 151 -5.15 14.15 -8.45
CA ALA A 151 -5.01 12.84 -7.83
C ALA A 151 -4.31 12.95 -6.47
N MET A 152 -3.20 13.67 -6.39
CA MET A 152 -2.46 13.87 -5.13
C MET A 152 -3.26 14.68 -4.10
N LEU A 153 -4.00 15.69 -4.54
CA LEU A 153 -4.84 16.51 -3.66
C LEU A 153 -5.99 15.71 -3.05
N PHE A 154 -6.67 14.90 -3.85
CA PHE A 154 -7.74 14.03 -3.37
C PHE A 154 -7.22 12.93 -2.43
N ASP A 155 -6.02 12.40 -2.70
CA ASP A 155 -5.37 11.41 -1.84
C ASP A 155 -5.11 11.99 -0.44
N MET A 156 -4.61 13.24 -0.40
CA MET A 156 -4.41 13.99 0.84
C MET A 156 -5.72 14.24 1.61
N GLN A 157 -6.81 14.59 0.91
CA GLN A 157 -8.12 14.82 1.54
C GLN A 157 -8.69 13.53 2.14
N MET A 158 -8.55 12.40 1.45
CA MET A 158 -8.99 11.09 1.96
C MET A 158 -8.21 10.65 3.19
N SER A 159 -6.91 10.98 3.25
CA SER A 159 -6.10 10.72 4.44
C SER A 159 -6.51 11.55 5.66
N LYS A 160 -7.07 12.75 5.48
CA LYS A 160 -7.50 13.63 6.59
C LYS A 160 -8.87 13.28 7.16
N SER A 161 -9.71 12.58 6.40
CA SER A 161 -11.10 12.26 6.78
C SER A 161 -11.23 10.98 7.60
N LYS A 162 -10.13 10.38 8.06
CA LYS A 162 -10.08 9.08 8.74
C LYS A 162 -9.39 9.21 10.09
#